data_AF-A0A817M9Z5-F1
#
_entry.id   AF-A0A817M9Z5-F1
#
_cell.length_a   1.000
_cell.length_b   1.000
_cell.length_c   1.000
_cell.angle_alpha   90.00
_cell.angle_beta   90.00
_cell.angle_gamma   90.00
#
_symmetry.space_group_name_H-M   'P 1'
#
loop_
_entity.id
_entity.type
_entity.pdbx_description
1 polymer ?
#
loop_
_entity_poly.entity_id
_entity_poly.type
_entity_poly.pdbx_seq_one_letter_code
_entity_poly.pdbx_strand_id
1 'polypeptide(L)' 'MYKSLDKNGDGKITVEDVEILLKEMGLGFVSKHLARAVFDIVDTNHNGQLDFRDLLALTSLLKRLSSSSASSDRF' A
#
# COMPACT_ATOMS: atom_id res chain seq x y z
N MET A 1 1.93 -0.50 13.12
CA MET A 1 2.11 -1.02 11.74
C MET A 1 0.94 -0.66 10.84
N TYR A 2 -0.32 -0.82 11.29
CA TYR A 2 -1.53 -0.44 10.54
C TYR A 2 -1.71 1.08 10.37
N LYS A 3 -1.46 1.88 11.43
CA LYS A 3 -1.60 3.34 11.44
C LYS A 3 -0.75 4.12 10.42
N SER A 4 0.34 3.53 9.93
CA SER A 4 1.19 4.21 8.95
C SER A 4 0.67 4.08 7.52
N LEU A 5 -0.18 3.07 7.31
CA LEU A 5 -0.81 2.77 6.02
C LEU A 5 -2.25 3.28 5.97
N ASP A 6 -2.97 3.21 7.09
CA ASP A 6 -4.32 3.75 7.29
C ASP A 6 -4.23 5.28 7.43
N LYS A 7 -4.38 6.01 6.31
CA LYS A 7 -4.18 7.47 6.27
C LYS A 7 -5.40 8.22 6.77
N ASN A 8 -6.59 7.66 6.54
CA ASN A 8 -7.84 8.29 6.97
C ASN A 8 -8.18 8.02 8.46
N GLY A 9 -7.68 6.94 9.07
CA GLY A 9 -7.92 6.64 10.49
C GLY A 9 -9.15 5.77 10.76
N ASP A 10 -9.83 5.26 9.72
CA ASP A 10 -11.02 4.40 9.84
C ASP A 10 -10.67 2.95 10.25
N GLY A 11 -9.38 2.62 10.30
CA GLY A 11 -8.91 1.25 10.58
C GLY A 11 -9.06 0.30 9.41
N LYS A 12 -9.22 0.83 8.19
CA LYS A 12 -9.41 0.09 6.95
C LYS A 12 -8.60 0.73 5.85
N ILE A 13 -7.90 -0.09 5.06
CA ILE A 13 -7.07 0.43 3.99
C ILE A 13 -7.83 0.34 2.69
N THR A 14 -8.21 1.50 2.19
CA THR A 14 -8.96 1.65 0.94
C THR A 14 -8.01 1.95 -0.21
N VAL A 15 -8.54 1.93 -1.44
CA VAL A 15 -7.76 2.33 -2.62
C VAL A 15 -7.27 3.77 -2.50
N GLU A 16 -8.01 4.64 -1.79
CA GLU A 16 -7.63 6.03 -1.54
C GLU A 16 -6.42 6.12 -0.62
N ASP A 17 -6.37 5.33 0.45
CA ASP A 17 -5.19 5.25 1.33
C ASP A 17 -3.95 4.80 0.55
N VAL A 18 -4.10 3.81 -0.34
CA VAL A 18 -3.02 3.33 -1.21
C VAL A 18 -2.59 4.39 -2.23
N GLU A 19 -3.53 5.12 -2.84
CA GLU A 19 -3.22 6.25 -3.73
C GLU A 19 -2.44 7.36 -3.02
N ILE A 20 -2.83 7.71 -1.80
CA ILE A 20 -2.14 8.70 -0.96
C ILE A 20 -0.72 8.21 -0.65
N LEU A 21 -0.58 6.93 -0.28
CA LEU A 21 0.72 6.35 0.06
C LEU A 21 1.66 6.27 -1.13
N LEU A 22 1.15 5.95 -2.32
CA LEU A 22 1.89 5.99 -3.58
C LEU A 22 2.34 7.42 -3.91
N LYS A 23 1.48 8.42 -3.71
CA LYS A 23 1.86 9.83 -3.88
C LYS A 23 2.97 10.23 -2.90
N GLU A 24 2.87 9.83 -1.64
CA GLU A 24 3.89 10.12 -0.61
C GLU A 24 5.23 9.42 -0.87
N MET A 25 5.22 8.22 -1.46
CA MET A 25 6.46 7.52 -1.85
C MET A 25 7.17 8.16 -3.06
N GLY A 26 6.71 9.32 -3.54
CA GLY A 26 7.26 9.96 -4.75
C GLY A 26 6.85 9.27 -6.04
N LEU A 27 6.00 8.25 -5.93
CA LEU A 27 5.38 7.52 -7.03
C LEU A 27 4.10 8.23 -7.50
N GLY A 28 3.99 9.56 -7.32
CA GLY A 28 2.79 10.34 -7.70
C GLY A 28 2.46 10.32 -9.20
N PHE A 29 3.36 9.83 -10.05
CA PHE A 29 3.12 9.54 -11.48
C PHE A 29 2.47 8.18 -11.72
N VAL A 30 2.39 7.34 -10.69
CA VAL A 30 1.71 6.06 -10.76
C VAL A 30 0.23 6.35 -10.98
N SER A 31 -0.23 6.05 -12.19
CA SER A 31 -1.61 6.26 -12.58
C SER A 31 -2.55 5.54 -11.63
N LYS A 32 -3.76 6.11 -11.45
CA LYS A 32 -4.88 5.49 -10.74
C LYS A 32 -5.07 4.01 -11.09
N HIS A 33 -4.76 3.67 -12.34
CA HIS A 33 -4.76 2.31 -12.88
C HIS A 33 -3.80 1.34 -12.16
N LEU A 34 -2.58 1.75 -11.85
CA LEU A 34 -1.62 0.88 -11.16
C LEU A 34 -1.96 0.80 -9.67
N ALA A 35 -2.40 1.88 -9.04
CA ALA A 35 -2.93 1.83 -7.67
C ALA A 35 -4.10 0.85 -7.58
N ARG A 36 -5.03 0.93 -8.54
CA ARG A 36 -6.15 0.00 -8.69
C ARG A 36 -5.68 -1.42 -8.96
N ALA A 37 -4.70 -1.63 -9.83
CA ALA A 37 -4.18 -2.96 -10.15
C ALA A 37 -3.48 -3.61 -8.95
N VAL A 38 -2.65 -2.86 -8.23
CA VAL A 38 -2.03 -3.34 -6.98
C VAL A 38 -3.11 -3.67 -5.96
N PHE A 39 -4.09 -2.78 -5.80
CA PHE A 39 -5.21 -3.01 -4.90
C PHE A 39 -5.97 -4.28 -5.26
N ASP A 40 -6.30 -4.50 -6.54
CA ASP A 40 -7.04 -5.67 -7.04
C ASP A 40 -6.26 -6.98 -6.87
N ILE A 41 -4.92 -6.95 -7.00
CA ILE A 41 -4.06 -8.11 -6.76
C ILE A 41 -4.07 -8.52 -5.29
N VAL A 42 -4.20 -7.55 -4.37
CA VAL A 42 -4.16 -7.82 -2.93
C VAL A 42 -5.56 -8.01 -2.35
N ASP A 43 -6.59 -7.35 -2.89
CA ASP A 43 -8.00 -7.48 -2.49
C ASP A 43 -8.58 -8.80 -3.00
N THR A 44 -8.15 -9.89 -2.37
CA THR A 44 -8.55 -11.26 -2.73
C THR A 44 -10.05 -11.49 -2.56
N ASN A 45 -10.70 -10.72 -1.68
CA ASN A 45 -12.12 -10.79 -1.39
C ASN A 45 -12.95 -9.85 -2.29
N HIS A 46 -12.29 -8.99 -3.07
CA HIS A 46 -12.93 -7.97 -3.91
C HIS A 46 -14.01 -7.17 -3.16
N ASN A 47 -13.81 -6.93 -1.86
CA ASN A 47 -14.77 -6.21 -1.02
C ASN A 47 -14.49 -4.69 -1.03
N GLY A 48 -13.49 -4.26 -1.79
CA GLY A 48 -13.08 -2.87 -1.91
C GLY A 48 -12.33 -2.33 -0.68
N GLN A 49 -11.93 -3.20 0.25
CA GLN A 49 -11.28 -2.85 1.52
C GLN A 49 -10.21 -3.90 1.85
N LEU A 50 -8.97 -3.47 2.08
CA LEU A 50 -7.94 -4.43 2.51
C LEU A 50 -8.15 -4.76 4.00
N ASP A 51 -8.58 -5.99 4.24
CA ASP A 51 -8.67 -6.57 5.57
C ASP A 51 -7.27 -6.92 6.10
N PHE A 52 -7.20 -7.31 7.37
CA PHE A 52 -5.94 -7.70 8.02
C PHE A 52 -5.13 -8.75 7.24
N ARG A 53 -5.82 -9.69 6.59
CA ARG A 53 -5.19 -10.75 5.78
C ARG A 53 -4.59 -10.20 4.49
N ASP A 54 -5.32 -9.35 3.79
CA ASP A 54 -4.86 -8.73 2.55
C ASP A 54 -3.73 -7.72 2.84
N LEU A 55 -3.77 -7.04 3.99
CA LEU A 55 -2.67 -6.19 4.44
C LEU A 55 -1.35 -6.91 4.65
N LEU A 56 -1.36 -8.16 5.11
CA LEU A 56 -0.13 -8.96 5.23
C LEU A 56 0.50 -9.20 3.85
N ALA A 57 -0.31 -9.40 2.81
CA ALA A 57 0.14 -9.54 1.44
C ALA A 57 0.63 -8.20 0.88
N LEU A 58 -0.12 -7.10 1.04
CA LEU A 58 0.29 -5.76 0.61
C LEU A 58 1.62 -5.35 1.25
N THR A 59 1.73 -5.49 2.57
CA THR A 59 2.92 -5.11 3.32
C THR A 59 4.13 -5.93 2.88
N SER A 60 3.96 -7.23 2.61
CA SER A 60 5.04 -8.07 2.10
C SER A 60 5.47 -7.65 0.69
N LEU A 61 4.53 -7.25 -0.16
CA LEU A 61 4.80 -6.75 -1.52
C LEU A 61 5.49 -5.39 -1.49
N LEU A 62 4.93 -4.42 -0.76
CA LEU A 62 5.49 -3.08 -0.58
C LEU A 62 6.84 -3.11 0.11
N LYS A 63 7.03 -3.99 1.11
CA LYS A 63 8.32 -4.16 1.78
C LYS A 63 9.36 -4.75 0.84
N ARG A 64 8.99 -5.62 -0.12
CA ARG A 64 9.89 -6.07 -1.19
C ARG A 64 10.25 -4.96 -2.17
N LEU A 65 9.29 -4.10 -2.52
CA LEU A 65 9.52 -2.95 -3.42
C LEU A 65 10.39 -1.87 -2.74
N SER A 66 10.09 -1.53 -1.50
CA SER A 66 10.86 -0.58 -0.68
C SER A 66 12.21 -1.15 -0.24
N SER A 67 12.35 -2.46 -0.06
CA SER A 67 13.65 -3.10 0.19
C SER A 67 14.59 -3.04 -1.02
N SER A 68 14.10 -2.74 -2.23
CA SER A 68 14.95 -2.44 -3.38
C SER A 68 15.50 -1.00 -3.37
N SER A 69 15.10 -0.17 -2.39
CA SER A 69 15.62 1.19 -2.16
C SER A 69 15.97 1.51 -0.70
N ALA A 70 15.94 0.54 0.22
CA ALA A 70 16.38 0.68 1.61
C ALA A 70 17.81 0.15 1.85
N SER A 71 18.71 0.37 0.88
CA SER A 71 20.14 0.39 1.14
C SER A 71 20.61 1.85 1.09
N SER A 72 20.32 2.59 2.16
CA SER A 72 21.18 3.67 2.64
C SER A 72 20.79 4.05 4.07
N ASP A 73 21.79 4.04 4.95
CA ASP A 73 21.90 4.77 6.22
C ASP A 73 21.24 4.21 7.50
N ARG A 74 22.05 3.40 8.20
CA ARG A 74 22.57 3.59 9.59
C ARG A 74 22.75 2.19 10.21
N PHE A 75 23.94 1.70 10.56
CA PHE A 75 25.25 2.25 10.92
C PHE A 75 26.34 1.31 10.39
#